data_AF-A0A9P5KRM3-F1
#
_entry.id   AF-A0A9P5KRM3-F1
#
_cell.length_a   1.000
_cell.length_b   1.000
_cell.length_c   1.000
_cell.angle_alpha   90.00
_cell.angle_beta   90.00
_cell.angle_gamma   90.00
#
_symmetry.space_group_name_H-M   'P 1'
#
loop_
_entity.id
_entity.type
_entity.pdbx_description
1 polymer ?
#
loop_
_entity_poly.entity_id
_entity_poly.type
_entity_poly.pdbx_seq_one_letter_code
_entity_poly.pdbx_strand_id
1 'polypeptide(L)'
;MSTVVGIRDGKRVLECLQRALRVADACMDVAVSVELFVEILNRCLYYFERGNEQISVKFIIGLIELIQRNLDGVSSNPNGGLSISDSPKKHFERTLKFIEDQKEVDTRFHQIVW
;
A
#
# COMPACT_ATOMS: atom_id res chain seq x y z
N MET A 1 -21.56 5.97 33.20
CA MET A 1 -20.25 5.31 33.01
C MET A 1 -19.96 5.25 31.52
N SER A 2 -19.24 6.24 31.01
CA SER A 2 -18.81 6.27 29.60
C SER A 2 -17.57 5.40 29.46
N THR A 3 -17.73 4.15 29.04
CA THR A 3 -16.61 3.35 28.57
C THR A 3 -16.15 3.93 27.25
N VAL A 4 -15.07 4.72 27.29
CA VAL A 4 -14.28 5.03 26.10
C VAL A 4 -13.65 3.70 25.65
N VAL A 5 -14.41 2.93 24.88
CA VAL A 5 -13.87 1.91 23.99
C VAL A 5 -13.00 2.70 23.01
N GLY A 6 -11.67 2.49 23.09
CA GLY A 6 -10.75 3.11 22.15
C GLY A 6 -11.25 2.86 20.72
N ILE A 7 -11.39 3.94 19.94
CA ILE A 7 -12.03 3.93 18.61
C ILE A 7 -11.23 3.02 17.67
N ARG A 8 -11.53 1.72 17.68
CA ARG A 8 -11.02 0.71 16.73
C ARG A 8 -12.10 0.42 15.70
N ASP A 9 -12.60 1.48 15.08
CA ASP A 9 -13.59 1.34 14.03
C ASP A 9 -12.88 1.00 12.72
N GLY A 10 -12.80 -0.30 12.41
CA GLY A 10 -12.16 -0.80 11.21
C GLY A 10 -12.76 -0.22 9.92
N LYS A 11 -14.05 0.14 9.91
CA LYS A 11 -14.70 0.72 8.73
C LYS A 11 -14.17 2.12 8.47
N ARG A 12 -14.04 2.94 9.51
CA ARG A 12 -13.47 4.28 9.40
C ARG A 12 -12.00 4.25 8.97
N VAL A 13 -11.25 3.23 9.38
CA VAL A 13 -9.88 3.01 8.90
C VAL A 13 -9.87 2.76 7.39
N LEU A 14 -10.72 1.85 6.90
CA LEU A 14 -10.82 1.57 5.47
C LEU A 14 -11.24 2.82 4.67
N GLU A 15 -12.25 3.56 5.15
CA GLU A 15 -12.68 4.81 4.52
C GLU A 15 -11.55 5.85 4.45
N CYS A 16 -10.75 5.96 5.52
CA CYS A 16 -9.60 6.86 5.56
C CYS A 16 -8.52 6.44 4.55
N LEU A 17 -8.21 5.14 4.47
CA LEU A 17 -7.26 4.61 3.49
C LEU A 17 -7.74 4.84 2.05
N GLN A 18 -9.03 4.59 1.77
CA GLN A 18 -9.62 4.84 0.46
C GLN A 18 -9.60 6.32 0.08
N ARG A 19 -9.82 7.23 1.04
CA ARG A 19 -9.67 8.68 0.80
C ARG A 19 -8.22 9.05 0.51
N ALA A 20 -7.26 8.48 1.25
CA ALA A 20 -5.84 8.69 0.99
C ALA A 20 -5.44 8.20 -0.41
N LEU A 21 -5.96 7.05 -0.85
CA LEU A 21 -5.74 6.53 -2.21
C LEU A 21 -6.22 7.51 -3.28
N ARG A 22 -7.40 8.09 -3.12
CA ARG A 22 -7.91 9.09 -4.07
C ARG A 22 -7.02 10.34 -4.16
N VAL A 23 -6.43 10.74 -3.04
CA VAL A 23 -5.50 11.88 -3.02
C VAL A 23 -4.19 11.51 -3.71
N ALA A 24 -3.66 10.31 -3.46
CA ALA A 24 -2.45 9.82 -4.12
C ALA A 24 -2.63 9.64 -5.64
N ASP A 25 -3.79 9.14 -6.08
CA ASP A 25 -4.13 8.98 -7.50
C ASP A 25 -4.29 10.32 -8.24
N ALA A 26 -4.73 11.37 -7.52
CA ALA A 26 -4.85 12.72 -8.07
C ALA A 26 -3.51 13.48 -8.13
N CYS A 27 -2.41 12.91 -7.64
CA CYS A 27 -1.09 13.54 -7.71
C CYS A 27 -0.57 13.55 -9.16
N MET A 28 -0.21 14.73 -9.66
CA MET A 28 0.35 14.89 -11.01
C MET A 28 1.78 14.32 -11.14
N ASP A 29 2.55 14.38 -10.05
CA ASP A 29 3.90 13.83 -10.01
C ASP A 29 3.81 12.32 -9.69
N VAL A 30 4.20 11.50 -10.65
CA VAL A 30 4.13 10.04 -10.55
C VAL A 30 5.07 9.51 -9.45
N ALA A 31 6.23 10.13 -9.22
CA ALA A 31 7.12 9.71 -8.13
C ALA A 31 6.47 9.89 -6.76
N VAL A 32 5.81 11.03 -6.56
CA VAL A 32 5.07 11.35 -5.33
C VAL A 32 3.86 10.44 -5.19
N SER A 33 3.10 10.24 -6.27
CA SER A 33 1.95 9.33 -6.29
C SER A 33 2.33 7.90 -5.87
N VAL A 34 3.40 7.37 -6.45
CA VAL A 34 3.92 6.03 -6.12
C VAL A 34 4.38 5.96 -4.66
N GLU A 35 5.15 6.93 -4.17
CA GLU A 35 5.58 6.95 -2.76
C GLU A 35 4.38 6.93 -1.80
N LEU A 36 3.34 7.74 -2.09
CA LEU A 36 2.12 7.77 -1.29
C LEU A 36 1.37 6.43 -1.34
N PHE A 37 1.30 5.77 -2.50
CA PHE A 37 0.70 4.44 -2.58
C PHE A 37 1.45 3.41 -1.75
N VAL A 38 2.79 3.43 -1.73
CA VAL A 38 3.61 2.53 -0.91
C VAL A 38 3.37 2.78 0.59
N GLU A 39 3.29 4.05 1.01
CA GLU A 39 2.96 4.41 2.41
C GLU A 39 1.56 3.91 2.80
N ILE A 40 0.57 4.04 1.92
CA ILE A 40 -0.77 3.52 2.14
C ILE A 40 -0.75 1.99 2.23
N LEU A 41 0.04 1.31 1.40
CA LEU A 41 0.22 -0.14 1.43
C LEU A 41 0.79 -0.59 2.78
N ASN A 42 1.88 0.03 3.25
CA ASN A 42 2.46 -0.25 4.57
C ASN A 42 1.41 -0.08 5.69
N ARG A 43 0.56 0.94 5.58
CA ARG A 43 -0.52 1.15 6.55
C ARG A 43 -1.59 0.06 6.48
N CYS A 44 -1.93 -0.42 5.29
CA CYS A 44 -2.84 -1.55 5.12
C CYS A 44 -2.27 -2.82 5.77
N LEU A 45 -1.00 -3.14 5.53
CA LEU A 45 -0.33 -4.30 6.10
C LEU A 45 -0.32 -4.25 7.64
N TYR A 46 -0.04 -3.07 8.22
CA TYR A 46 -0.09 -2.87 9.67
C TYR A 46 -1.48 -3.17 10.27
N TYR A 47 -2.56 -2.75 9.61
CA TYR A 47 -3.91 -3.03 10.09
C TYR A 47 -4.34 -4.48 9.84
N PHE A 48 -3.86 -5.08 8.74
CA PHE A 48 -4.08 -6.48 8.41
C PHE A 48 -3.45 -7.42 9.44
N GLU A 49 -2.17 -7.18 9.81
CA GLU A 49 -1.47 -7.91 10.87
C GLU A 49 -2.18 -7.78 12.22
N ARG A 50 -2.88 -6.68 12.48
CA ARG A 50 -3.67 -6.48 13.70
C ARG A 50 -5.07 -7.08 13.67
N GLY A 51 -5.41 -7.80 12.59
CA GLY A 51 -6.68 -8.52 12.46
C GLY A 51 -7.86 -7.60 12.15
N ASN A 52 -7.63 -6.45 11.53
CA ASN A 52 -8.73 -5.61 11.05
C ASN A 52 -9.38 -6.25 9.81
N GLU A 53 -10.51 -6.93 10.01
CA GLU A 53 -11.25 -7.65 8.96
C GLU A 53 -11.72 -6.76 7.80
N GLN A 54 -11.78 -5.44 7.99
CA GLN A 54 -12.14 -4.52 6.92
C GLN A 54 -11.01 -4.36 5.88
N ILE A 55 -9.76 -4.67 6.25
CA ILE A 55 -8.64 -4.70 5.31
C ILE A 55 -8.58 -6.08 4.67
N SER A 56 -9.17 -6.20 3.49
CA SER A 56 -9.18 -7.45 2.75
C SER A 56 -7.86 -7.71 2.02
N VAL A 57 -7.51 -8.98 1.85
CA VAL A 57 -6.39 -9.43 1.01
C VAL A 57 -6.52 -8.88 -0.41
N LYS A 58 -7.73 -8.88 -0.97
CA LYS A 58 -8.03 -8.33 -2.31
C LYS A 58 -7.66 -6.85 -2.43
N PHE A 59 -7.89 -6.07 -1.38
CA PHE A 59 -7.54 -4.65 -1.36
C PHE A 59 -6.02 -4.44 -1.38
N ILE A 60 -5.28 -5.25 -0.61
CA ILE A 60 -3.81 -5.23 -0.59
C ILE A 60 -3.23 -5.60 -1.95
N ILE A 61 -3.69 -6.72 -2.54
CA ILE A 61 -3.24 -7.18 -3.87
C ILE A 61 -3.52 -6.11 -4.94
N GLY A 62 -4.74 -5.54 -4.95
CA GLY A 62 -5.08 -4.49 -5.90
C GLY A 62 -4.19 -3.25 -5.80
N LEU A 63 -3.74 -2.90 -4.59
CA LEU A 63 -2.80 -1.79 -4.37
C LEU A 63 -1.39 -2.13 -4.84
N ILE A 64 -0.92 -3.37 -4.61
CA ILE A 64 0.39 -3.85 -5.10
C ILE A 64 0.42 -3.80 -6.63
N GLU A 65 -0.59 -4.35 -7.30
CA GLU A 65 -0.69 -4.33 -8.77
C GLU A 65 -0.77 -2.89 -9.32
N LEU A 66 -1.49 -1.99 -8.63
CA LEU A 66 -1.58 -0.58 -9.02
C LEU A 66 -0.21 0.09 -8.98
N ILE A 67 0.59 -0.17 -7.93
CA ILE A 67 1.94 0.39 -7.80
C ILE A 67 2.86 -0.15 -8.90
N GLN A 68 2.82 -1.46 -9.19
CA GLN A 68 3.59 -2.07 -10.27
C GLN A 68 3.28 -1.43 -11.63
N ARG A 69 2.00 -1.28 -11.98
CA ARG A 69 1.59 -0.65 -13.25
C ARG A 69 2.10 0.77 -13.38
N ASN A 70 2.09 1.55 -12.30
CA ASN A 70 2.60 2.92 -12.30
C ASN A 70 4.14 2.96 -12.46
N LEU A 71 4.87 2.04 -11.82
CA LEU A 71 6.32 1.93 -11.96
C LEU A 71 6.75 1.47 -13.37
N ASP A 72 6.02 0.53 -13.97
CA ASP A 72 6.29 0.02 -15.32
C ASP A 72 6.02 1.07 -16.40
N GLY A 73 4.93 1.84 -16.25
CA GLY A 73 4.58 2.93 -17.15
C GLY A 73 5.65 4.02 -17.22
N VAL A 74 6.40 4.22 -16.13
CA VAL A 74 7.45 5.24 -16.06
C VAL A 74 8.79 4.74 -16.58
N SER A 75 9.09 3.46 -16.38
CA SER A 75 10.31 2.81 -16.88
C SER A 75 10.34 2.68 -18.42
N SER A 76 9.17 2.74 -19.05
CA SER A 76 8.98 2.48 -20.49
C SER A 76 9.14 3.71 -21.39
N ASN A 77 9.55 4.88 -20.87
CA ASN A 77 9.71 6.10 -21.67
C ASN A 77 11.20 6.34 -22.06
N PRO A 78 11.65 5.95 -23.27
CA PRO A 78 13.07 6.01 -23.67
C PRO A 78 13.57 7.42 -24.00
N ASN A 79 12.70 8.42 -24.10
CA ASN A 79 13.04 9.79 -24.54
C ASN A 79 12.95 10.81 -23.40
N GLY A 80 13.75 10.62 -22.35
CA GLY A 80 14.16 11.66 -21.38
C GLY A 80 13.05 12.45 -20.67
N GLY A 81 12.92 12.29 -19.36
CA GLY A 81 12.26 13.36 -18.59
C GLY A 81 12.09 13.16 -17.09
N LEU A 82 11.94 11.93 -16.59
CA LEU A 82 11.82 11.72 -15.16
C LEU A 82 12.27 10.31 -14.81
N SER A 83 13.57 10.14 -14.52
CA SER A 83 13.95 9.03 -13.66
C SER A 83 13.24 9.31 -12.34
N ILE A 84 12.15 8.57 -12.05
CA ILE A 84 11.65 8.52 -10.67
C ILE A 84 12.89 8.27 -9.82
N SER A 85 13.10 9.12 -8.81
CA SER A 85 14.16 8.89 -7.83
C SER A 85 14.12 7.41 -7.47
N ASP A 86 15.24 6.70 -7.45
CA ASP A 86 15.24 5.25 -7.13
C ASP A 86 14.51 4.92 -5.81
N SER A 87 14.25 5.94 -4.97
CA SER A 87 13.61 5.84 -3.66
C SER A 87 12.25 5.15 -3.64
N PRO A 88 11.18 5.54 -4.36
CA PRO A 88 9.87 4.91 -4.23
C PRO A 88 9.85 3.47 -4.72
N LYS A 89 10.63 3.17 -5.78
CA LYS A 89 10.82 1.80 -6.27
C LYS A 89 11.51 0.93 -5.21
N LYS A 90 12.63 1.39 -4.65
CA LYS A 90 13.34 0.67 -3.58
C LYS A 90 12.48 0.52 -2.32
N HIS A 91 11.66 1.51 -2.00
CA HIS A 91 10.72 1.43 -0.89
C HIS A 91 9.69 0.33 -1.15
N PHE A 92 9.07 0.32 -2.33
CA PHE A 92 8.13 -0.72 -2.71
C PHE A 92 8.77 -2.12 -2.67
N GLU A 93 9.96 -2.30 -3.23
CA GLU A 93 10.70 -3.57 -3.19
C GLU A 93 10.96 -4.07 -1.76
N ARG A 94 11.30 -3.16 -0.83
CA ARG A 94 11.44 -3.50 0.60
C ARG A 94 10.10 -3.91 1.22
N THR A 95 9.01 -3.24 0.86
CA THR A 95 7.67 -3.60 1.32
C THR A 95 7.26 -4.98 0.80
N LEU A 96 7.55 -5.31 -0.47
CA LEU A 96 7.30 -6.66 -1.01
C LEU A 96 8.13 -7.72 -0.28
N LYS A 97 9.41 -7.43 -0.03
CA LYS A 97 10.26 -8.31 0.77
C LYS A 97 9.70 -8.50 2.18
N PHE A 98 9.23 -7.44 2.83
CA PHE A 98 8.56 -7.54 4.13
C PHE A 98 7.35 -8.47 4.07
N ILE A 99 6.49 -8.38 3.06
CA ILE A 99 5.33 -9.28 2.90
C ILE A 99 5.79 -10.74 2.79
N GLU A 100 6.86 -11.01 2.04
CA GLU A 100 7.42 -12.36 1.91
C GLU A 100 7.99 -12.87 3.24
N ASP A 101 8.82 -12.07 3.91
CA ASP A 101 9.42 -12.41 5.19
C ASP A 101 8.33 -12.64 6.27
N GLN A 102 7.21 -11.92 6.20
CA GLN A 102 6.07 -12.11 7.12
C GLN A 102 5.33 -13.43 6.93
N LYS A 103 5.46 -14.12 5.79
CA LYS A 103 4.84 -15.44 5.60
C LYS A 103 5.38 -16.48 6.59
N GLU A 104 6.62 -16.35 7.04
CA GLU A 104 7.19 -17.25 8.05
C GLU A 104 6.68 -16.97 9.47
N VAL A 105 6.16 -15.76 9.72
CA VAL A 105 5.74 -15.28 11.05
C VAL A 105 4.22 -15.38 11.21
N ASP A 106 3.46 -15.05 10.17
CA ASP A 106 2.01 -14.94 10.21
C ASP A 106 1.36 -15.61 9.01
N THR A 107 0.56 -16.64 9.29
CA THR A 107 -0.09 -17.45 8.25
C THR A 107 -1.04 -16.64 7.37
N ARG A 108 -1.57 -15.50 7.84
CA ARG A 108 -2.44 -14.63 7.06
C ARG A 108 -1.75 -14.06 5.82
N PHE A 109 -0.43 -13.84 5.87
CA PHE A 109 0.34 -13.30 4.76
C PHE A 109 0.49 -14.29 3.60
N HIS A 110 0.27 -15.59 3.81
CA HIS A 110 0.24 -16.58 2.72
C HIS A 110 -0.89 -16.33 1.71
N GLN A 111 -1.93 -15.60 2.12
CA GLN A 111 -3.04 -15.25 1.23
C GLN A 111 -2.68 -14.10 0.28
N ILE A 112 -1.62 -13.34 0.58
CA ILE A 112 -1.18 -12.21 -0.24
C ILE A 112 -0.22 -12.74 -1.31
N VAL A 113 -0.74 -12.88 -2.53
CA VAL A 113 0.00 -13.31 -3.72
C VAL A 113 -0.32 -12.31 -4.84
N TRP A 114 0.70 -11.79 -5.50
CA TRP A 114 0.62 -10.72 -6.50
C TRP A 114 1.55 -10.99 -7.68
#